data_AF-A0A9D7WFT6-F1
#
_entry.id   AF-A0A9D7WFT6-F1
#
_cell.length_a   1.000
_cell.length_b   1.000
_cell.length_c   1.000
_cell.angle_alpha   90.00
_cell.angle_beta   90.00
_cell.angle_gamma   90.00
#
_symmetry.space_group_name_H-M   'P 1'
#
loop_
_entity.id
_entity.type
_entity.pdbx_description
1 polymer ?
#
loop_
_entity_poly.entity_id
_entity_poly.type
_entity_poly.pdbx_seq_one_letter_code
_entity_poly.pdbx_strand_id
1 'polypeptide(L)'
;MVKRVFCIGNGESRKSFNLEKLRPHGKIYGCNALYRDFKPDHLSAVDHGIMHEIYNSGYCENNPTLFRDWTRVPGIMYDHILTAGKNISDQDFELIKKEEVIKSNERGNCQEFVMHGSNLAGVVEVLKRNKDREKKNINHTSIHVSWVTESDKVTSINDIMPPRDRGWACGATSGYAAVHYEKPDELFMIGHDLESLDGKLNNMYKDTKYYGLSQASKTPSVNWIRQWRQLMTENPKIQFIKVNPQADSCKDALSVPIKEWDKLNVKYIDYTTLDKMLGL
;
A
#
# COMPACT_ATOMS: atom_id res chain seq x y z
N MET A 1 -26.37 16.43 -2.16
CA MET A 1 -25.61 15.83 -3.29
C MET A 1 -24.94 14.59 -2.74
N VAL A 2 -24.96 13.47 -3.46
CA VAL A 2 -24.36 12.20 -2.99
C VAL A 2 -22.86 12.38 -2.81
N LYS A 3 -22.33 12.07 -1.62
CA LYS A 3 -20.89 12.14 -1.33
C LYS A 3 -20.21 10.85 -1.78
N ARG A 4 -19.34 10.96 -2.79
CA ARG A 4 -18.63 9.82 -3.38
C ARG A 4 -17.15 9.83 -3.06
N VAL A 5 -16.60 8.63 -2.88
CA VAL A 5 -15.16 8.39 -2.80
C VAL A 5 -14.77 7.25 -3.72
N PHE A 6 -13.65 7.40 -4.42
CA PHE A 6 -13.07 6.39 -5.30
C PHE A 6 -11.79 5.83 -4.70
N CYS A 7 -11.83 4.57 -4.27
CA CYS A 7 -10.66 3.83 -3.81
C CYS A 7 -10.02 3.10 -4.99
N ILE A 8 -8.75 3.43 -5.25
CA ILE A 8 -7.99 2.92 -6.38
C ILE A 8 -6.97 1.89 -5.90
N GLY A 9 -7.22 0.64 -6.27
CA GLY A 9 -6.32 -0.49 -6.13
C GLY A 9 -5.33 -0.58 -7.29
N ASN A 10 -4.43 -1.57 -7.21
CA ASN A 10 -3.32 -1.73 -8.15
C ASN A 10 -3.48 -2.92 -9.11
N GLY A 11 -4.69 -3.47 -9.23
CA GLY A 11 -5.00 -4.53 -10.21
C GLY A 11 -5.00 -4.01 -11.64
N GLU A 12 -4.71 -4.89 -12.61
CA GLU A 12 -4.62 -4.55 -14.02
C GLU A 12 -5.98 -4.25 -14.67
N SER A 13 -7.09 -4.55 -13.99
CA SER A 13 -8.44 -4.25 -14.47
C SER A 13 -8.72 -2.75 -14.66
N ARG A 14 -7.91 -1.86 -14.07
CA ARG A 14 -8.00 -0.41 -14.29
C ARG A 14 -7.12 0.15 -15.40
N LYS A 15 -6.29 -0.68 -16.05
CA LYS A 15 -5.24 -0.24 -16.99
C LYS A 15 -5.75 0.66 -18.11
N SER A 16 -6.95 0.40 -18.62
CA SER A 16 -7.55 1.14 -19.73
C SER A 16 -8.49 2.28 -19.29
N PHE A 17 -8.64 2.51 -17.98
CA PHE A 17 -9.55 3.52 -17.44
C PHE A 17 -8.78 4.77 -17.01
N ASN A 18 -9.20 5.95 -17.51
CA ASN A 18 -8.59 7.22 -17.14
C ASN A 18 -9.13 7.69 -15.77
N LEU A 19 -8.30 7.55 -14.73
CA LEU A 19 -8.63 7.95 -13.36
C LEU A 19 -8.90 9.45 -13.20
N GLU A 20 -8.37 10.31 -14.07
CA GLU A 20 -8.60 11.76 -14.02
C GLU A 20 -10.08 12.11 -14.22
N LYS A 21 -10.83 11.27 -14.95
CA LYS A 21 -12.28 11.43 -15.12
C LYS A 21 -13.04 11.41 -13.79
N LEU A 22 -12.47 10.86 -12.72
CA LEU A 22 -13.14 10.74 -11.43
C LEU A 22 -13.07 12.02 -10.57
N ARG A 23 -12.08 12.90 -10.81
CA ARG A 23 -11.84 14.08 -9.95
C ARG A 23 -13.04 15.00 -9.78
N PRO A 24 -13.85 15.29 -10.83
CA PRO A 24 -15.03 16.14 -10.68
C PRO A 24 -16.14 15.51 -9.82
N HIS A 25 -16.08 14.20 -9.56
CA HIS A 25 -17.19 13.44 -8.99
C HIS A 25 -16.99 12.98 -7.55
N GLY A 26 -15.80 13.19 -6.96
CA GLY A 26 -15.51 12.75 -5.60
C GLY A 26 -14.02 12.71 -5.27
N LYS A 27 -13.73 12.39 -4.01
CA LYS A 27 -12.34 12.25 -3.54
C LYS A 27 -11.74 10.93 -3.99
N ILE A 28 -10.46 10.94 -4.32
CA ILE A 28 -9.73 9.76 -4.80
C ILE A 28 -8.71 9.30 -3.76
N TYR A 29 -8.86 8.08 -3.28
CA TYR A 29 -7.99 7.44 -2.31
C TYR A 29 -7.16 6.36 -3.01
N GLY A 30 -5.83 6.44 -2.86
CA GLY A 30 -4.89 5.52 -3.49
C GLY A 30 -4.16 4.63 -2.49
N CYS A 31 -3.47 3.61 -3.03
CA CYS A 31 -2.65 2.71 -2.22
C CYS A 31 -1.28 2.40 -2.84
N ASN A 32 -0.25 2.35 -2.00
CA ASN A 32 1.13 1.97 -2.34
C ASN A 32 1.65 2.71 -3.59
N ALA A 33 2.12 1.98 -4.62
CA ALA A 33 2.78 2.56 -5.79
C ALA A 33 1.86 3.32 -6.76
N LEU A 34 0.58 3.53 -6.45
CA LEU A 34 -0.30 4.38 -7.27
C LEU A 34 0.33 5.75 -7.57
N TYR A 35 1.03 6.32 -6.60
CA TYR A 35 1.67 7.63 -6.71
C TYR A 35 2.69 7.76 -7.86
N ARG A 36 3.21 6.63 -8.37
CA ARG A 36 4.21 6.62 -9.44
C ARG A 36 3.65 7.08 -10.78
N ASP A 37 2.35 6.90 -11.02
CA ASP A 37 1.68 7.26 -12.26
C ASP A 37 0.40 8.08 -12.07
N PHE A 38 -0.09 8.22 -10.83
CA PHE A 38 -1.30 8.97 -10.54
C PHE A 38 -1.27 9.60 -9.15
N LYS A 39 -1.69 10.86 -9.03
CA LYS A 39 -1.76 11.59 -7.74
C LYS A 39 -3.17 11.56 -7.14
N PRO A 40 -3.47 10.67 -6.17
CA PRO A 40 -4.74 10.70 -5.45
C PRO A 40 -4.84 11.90 -4.49
N ASP A 41 -6.04 12.18 -3.98
CA ASP A 41 -6.25 13.17 -2.90
C ASP A 41 -5.63 12.70 -1.57
N HIS A 42 -5.55 11.38 -1.37
CA HIS A 42 -4.94 10.78 -0.19
C HIS A 42 -4.32 9.42 -0.55
N LEU A 43 -3.11 9.15 -0.06
CA LEU A 43 -2.38 7.91 -0.36
C LEU A 43 -2.06 7.13 0.91
N SER A 44 -2.48 5.87 0.97
CA SER A 44 -2.05 4.95 2.03
C SER A 44 -0.87 4.09 1.58
N ALA A 45 0.00 3.71 2.51
CA ALA A 45 1.03 2.69 2.27
C ALA A 45 1.27 1.83 3.52
N VAL A 46 1.52 0.53 3.34
CA VAL A 46 1.71 -0.41 4.46
C VAL A 46 2.99 -1.23 4.37
N ASP A 47 3.61 -1.31 3.20
CA ASP A 47 4.82 -2.07 2.96
C ASP A 47 6.04 -1.17 3.22
N HIS A 48 6.92 -1.56 4.14
CA HIS A 48 8.05 -0.73 4.60
C HIS A 48 8.86 -0.11 3.43
N GLY A 49 9.28 -0.94 2.48
CA GLY A 49 10.05 -0.47 1.33
C GLY A 49 9.35 0.60 0.50
N ILE A 50 8.03 0.46 0.30
CA ILE A 50 7.19 1.42 -0.42
C ILE A 50 6.96 2.70 0.38
N MET A 51 6.72 2.61 1.69
CA MET A 51 6.57 3.79 2.55
C MET A 51 7.81 4.69 2.47
N HIS A 52 9.00 4.11 2.62
CA HIS A 52 10.25 4.84 2.50
C HIS A 52 10.51 5.35 1.07
N GLU A 53 10.08 4.61 0.03
CA GLU A 53 10.14 5.08 -1.35
C GLU A 53 9.29 6.34 -1.58
N ILE A 54 8.04 6.32 -1.10
CA ILE A 54 7.11 7.46 -1.21
C ILE A 54 7.67 8.64 -0.43
N TYR A 55 8.08 8.44 0.83
CA TYR A 55 8.62 9.50 1.67
C TYR A 55 9.85 10.16 1.03
N ASN A 56 10.83 9.35 0.63
CA ASN A 56 12.09 9.85 0.08
C ASN A 56 11.94 10.48 -1.32
N SER A 57 10.80 10.30 -1.99
CA SER A 57 10.49 11.01 -3.24
C SER A 57 10.04 12.46 -3.04
N GLY A 58 9.86 12.91 -1.79
CA GLY A 58 9.28 14.22 -1.47
C GLY A 58 7.75 14.26 -1.60
N TYR A 59 7.11 13.16 -1.99
CA TYR A 59 5.66 13.10 -2.20
C TYR A 59 4.86 13.53 -0.95
N CYS A 60 5.30 13.10 0.24
CA CYS A 60 4.62 13.37 1.51
C CYS A 60 4.62 14.85 1.93
N GLU A 61 5.49 15.68 1.38
CA GLU A 61 5.58 17.10 1.77
C GLU A 61 4.31 17.89 1.40
N ASN A 62 3.71 17.50 0.27
CA ASN A 62 2.62 18.24 -0.37
C ASN A 62 1.33 17.42 -0.55
N ASN A 63 1.33 16.15 -0.15
CA ASN A 63 0.21 15.25 -0.38
C ASN A 63 -0.13 14.50 0.92
N PRO A 64 -1.43 14.41 1.30
CA PRO A 64 -1.86 13.64 2.46
C PRO A 64 -1.50 12.17 2.34
N THR A 65 -0.84 11.63 3.36
CA THR A 65 -0.43 10.22 3.42
C THR A 65 -0.74 9.57 4.76
N LEU A 66 -1.05 8.28 4.72
CA LEU A 66 -1.30 7.43 5.89
C LEU A 66 -0.46 6.16 5.81
N PHE A 67 0.53 6.05 6.68
CA PHE A 67 1.52 4.98 6.68
C PHE A 67 1.34 4.03 7.86
N ARG A 68 1.73 2.77 7.68
CA ARG A 68 1.83 1.79 8.77
C ARG A 68 3.02 2.14 9.66
N ASP A 69 2.77 2.18 10.97
CA ASP A 69 3.79 2.25 12.02
C ASP A 69 4.89 3.32 11.78
N TRP A 70 4.52 4.47 11.17
CA TRP A 70 5.45 5.56 10.87
C TRP A 70 5.86 6.34 12.13
N THR A 71 6.65 5.67 12.97
CA THR A 71 7.01 6.14 14.31
C THR A 71 8.34 6.88 14.26
N ARG A 72 8.30 8.18 14.53
CA ARG A 72 9.48 9.04 14.61
C ARG A 72 10.30 8.70 15.85
N VAL A 73 11.61 8.64 15.67
CA VAL A 73 12.57 8.33 16.71
C VAL A 73 13.65 9.41 16.76
N PRO A 74 14.08 9.87 17.95
CA PRO A 74 15.18 10.82 18.07
C PRO A 74 16.46 10.31 17.41
N GLY A 75 17.10 11.15 16.61
CA GLY A 75 18.31 10.84 15.85
C GLY A 75 19.50 10.40 16.72
N ILE A 76 19.53 10.81 17.99
CA ILE A 76 20.51 10.35 18.98
C ILE A 76 20.42 8.83 19.24
N MET A 77 19.28 8.19 18.96
CA MET A 77 19.09 6.76 19.13
C MET A 77 19.47 5.94 17.88
N TYR A 78 19.84 6.60 16.77
CA TYR A 78 20.06 5.95 15.48
C TYR A 78 21.03 4.77 15.57
N ASP A 79 22.25 5.01 16.06
CA ASP A 79 23.28 3.96 16.14
C ASP A 79 22.88 2.84 17.10
N HIS A 80 22.25 3.18 18.23
CA HIS A 80 21.80 2.20 19.21
C HIS A 80 20.71 1.28 18.66
N ILE A 81 19.73 1.83 17.92
CA ILE A 81 18.65 1.04 17.32
C ILE A 81 19.17 0.22 16.14
N LEU A 82 19.97 0.84 15.28
CA LEU A 82 20.53 0.20 14.10
C LEU A 82 21.36 -1.03 14.48
N THR A 83 22.17 -0.92 15.53
CA THR A 83 23.04 -2.01 16.03
C THR A 83 22.39 -2.91 17.08
N ALA A 84 21.22 -2.53 17.60
CA ALA A 84 20.62 -3.12 18.80
C ALA A 84 21.60 -3.18 19.99
N GLY A 85 22.43 -2.15 20.15
CA GLY A 85 23.44 -2.04 21.21
C GLY A 85 24.62 -3.02 21.10
N LYS A 86 24.78 -3.70 19.95
CA LYS A 86 25.90 -4.61 19.71
C LYS A 86 27.04 -3.94 18.97
N ASN A 87 28.27 -4.29 19.31
CA ASN A 87 29.43 -3.94 18.50
C ASN A 87 29.41 -4.78 17.20
N ILE A 88 29.51 -4.10 16.06
CA ILE A 88 29.61 -4.72 14.73
C ILE A 88 31.10 -4.81 14.38
N SER A 89 31.56 -5.97 13.94
CA SER A 89 32.97 -6.16 13.53
C SER A 89 33.26 -5.51 12.18
N ASP A 90 34.53 -5.17 11.90
CA ASP A 90 34.92 -4.59 10.60
C ASP A 90 34.51 -5.47 9.41
N GLN A 91 34.62 -6.80 9.57
CA GLN A 91 34.20 -7.76 8.54
C GLN A 91 32.68 -7.70 8.30
N ASP A 92 31.88 -7.52 9.35
CA ASP A 92 30.44 -7.39 9.24
C ASP A 92 30.06 -6.05 8.61
N PHE A 93 30.76 -4.97 8.95
CA PHE A 93 30.58 -3.65 8.31
C PHE A 93 30.83 -3.70 6.80
N GLU A 94 31.90 -4.35 6.35
CA GLU A 94 32.19 -4.49 4.93
C GLU A 94 31.13 -5.33 4.21
N LEU A 95 30.59 -6.37 4.85
CA LEU A 95 29.47 -7.15 4.32
C LEU A 95 28.20 -6.30 4.19
N ILE A 96 27.86 -5.52 5.22
CA ILE A 96 26.70 -4.61 5.25
C ILE A 96 26.77 -3.59 4.11
N LYS A 97 27.95 -2.98 3.90
CA LYS A 97 28.18 -2.02 2.80
C LYS A 97 28.06 -2.69 1.44
N LYS A 98 28.72 -3.83 1.26
CA LYS A 98 28.73 -4.58 -0.02
C LYS A 98 27.33 -4.98 -0.46
N GLU A 99 26.49 -5.39 0.48
CA GLU A 99 25.13 -5.86 0.20
C GLU A 99 24.08 -4.73 0.18
N GLU A 100 24.49 -3.46 0.34
CA GLU A 100 23.62 -2.28 0.40
C GLU A 100 22.41 -2.48 1.34
N VAL A 101 22.71 -3.05 2.52
CA VAL A 101 21.69 -3.45 3.50
C VAL A 101 20.87 -2.26 3.98
N ILE A 102 21.54 -1.13 4.25
CA ILE A 102 20.90 0.09 4.76
C ILE A 102 20.52 0.96 3.56
N LYS A 103 19.22 1.18 3.39
CA LYS A 103 18.65 2.11 2.41
C LYS A 103 18.17 3.34 3.14
N SER A 104 18.92 4.43 3.04
CA SER A 104 18.66 5.68 3.73
C SER A 104 18.71 6.88 2.80
N ASN A 105 17.89 7.90 3.06
CA ASN A 105 18.12 9.25 2.55
C ASN A 105 19.27 9.92 3.32
N GLU A 106 19.73 11.08 2.84
CA GLU A 106 20.71 11.87 3.56
C GLU A 106 20.10 12.46 4.85
N ARG A 107 20.87 12.46 5.93
CA ARG A 107 20.43 13.01 7.23
C ARG A 107 20.20 14.52 7.18
N GLY A 108 21.13 15.27 6.58
CA GLY A 108 21.15 16.73 6.64
C GLY A 108 21.01 17.24 8.09
N ASN A 109 20.09 18.18 8.29
CA ASN A 109 19.80 18.76 9.61
C ASN A 109 18.67 18.04 10.36
N CYS A 110 18.17 16.91 9.85
CA CYS A 110 17.07 16.19 10.48
C CYS A 110 17.46 15.68 11.87
N GLN A 111 16.57 15.90 12.83
CA GLN A 111 16.76 15.50 14.23
C GLN A 111 16.08 14.17 14.57
N GLU A 112 15.25 13.64 13.67
CA GLU A 112 14.51 12.41 13.87
C GLU A 112 14.57 11.54 12.61
N PHE A 113 14.31 10.26 12.81
CA PHE A 113 14.22 9.28 11.73
C PHE A 113 13.08 8.30 11.97
N VAL A 114 12.65 7.64 10.91
CA VAL A 114 11.83 6.43 10.96
C VAL A 114 12.68 5.29 10.42
N MET A 115 12.62 4.12 11.06
CA MET A 115 13.34 2.93 10.64
C MET A 115 12.43 1.70 10.62
N HIS A 116 12.52 0.94 9.54
CA HIS A 116 11.84 -0.33 9.38
C HIS A 116 12.80 -1.42 8.90
N GLY A 117 12.57 -2.66 9.35
CA GLY A 117 13.42 -3.82 9.05
C GLY A 117 14.07 -4.40 10.30
N SER A 118 14.86 -5.46 10.11
CA SER A 118 15.65 -6.06 11.20
C SER A 118 16.80 -5.14 11.62
N ASN A 119 17.30 -5.25 12.85
CA ASN A 119 18.58 -4.62 13.21
C ASN A 119 19.76 -5.27 12.47
N LEU A 120 20.91 -4.59 12.44
CA LEU A 120 22.09 -5.05 11.71
C LEU A 120 22.57 -6.44 12.15
N ALA A 121 22.54 -6.73 13.45
CA ALA A 121 22.96 -8.05 13.95
C ALA A 121 22.09 -9.18 13.38
N GLY A 122 20.78 -8.98 13.33
CA GLY A 122 19.85 -9.94 12.72
C GLY A 122 20.06 -10.08 11.21
N VAL A 123 20.33 -8.97 10.51
CA VAL A 123 20.64 -9.01 9.06
C VAL A 123 21.94 -9.78 8.79
N VAL A 124 23.01 -9.49 9.53
CA VAL A 124 24.30 -10.15 9.38
C VAL A 124 24.19 -11.66 9.61
N GLU A 125 23.42 -12.08 10.63
CA GLU A 125 23.16 -13.50 10.88
C GLU A 125 22.47 -14.18 9.68
N VAL A 126 21.50 -13.51 9.06
CA VAL A 126 20.81 -14.01 7.86
C VAL A 126 21.73 -14.06 6.65
N LEU A 127 22.57 -13.04 6.43
CA LEU A 127 23.52 -13.00 5.32
C LEU A 127 24.58 -14.10 5.44
N LYS A 128 25.12 -14.31 6.64
CA LYS A 128 26.11 -15.38 6.90
C LYS A 128 25.54 -16.77 6.68
N ARG A 129 24.25 -16.99 6.94
CA ARG A 129 23.55 -18.26 6.72
C ARG A 129 23.19 -18.53 5.25
N ASN A 130 23.05 -17.51 4.41
CA ASN A 130 22.50 -17.62 3.05
C ASN A 130 23.51 -17.21 1.96
N LYS A 131 24.75 -17.68 2.03
CA LYS A 131 25.83 -17.31 1.08
C LYS A 131 25.56 -17.63 -0.40
N ASP A 132 24.54 -18.44 -0.72
CA ASP A 132 24.34 -19.07 -2.05
C ASP A 132 23.04 -18.70 -2.80
N ARG A 133 22.38 -17.55 -2.55
CA ARG A 133 21.12 -17.21 -3.27
C ARG A 133 21.26 -16.11 -4.33
N GLU A 134 20.69 -16.40 -5.51
CA GLU A 134 20.37 -15.45 -6.58
C GLU A 134 19.58 -14.25 -6.05
N LYS A 135 19.90 -13.05 -6.55
CA LYS A 135 19.20 -11.80 -6.25
C LYS A 135 17.72 -11.93 -6.60
N LYS A 136 16.85 -12.12 -5.59
CA LYS A 136 15.40 -11.96 -5.74
C LYS A 136 15.04 -10.48 -5.64
N ASN A 137 14.06 -10.02 -6.43
CA ASN A 137 13.58 -8.62 -6.42
C ASN A 137 12.94 -8.17 -5.09
N ILE A 138 12.66 -9.11 -4.17
CA ILE A 138 12.13 -8.83 -2.83
C ILE A 138 13.23 -9.17 -1.81
N ASN A 139 13.89 -8.12 -1.31
CA ASN A 139 14.97 -8.26 -0.35
C ASN A 139 14.46 -8.09 1.09
N HIS A 140 14.30 -9.21 1.82
CA HIS A 140 13.92 -9.22 3.24
C HIS A 140 15.07 -8.88 4.21
N THR A 141 16.27 -8.60 3.71
CA THR A 141 17.43 -8.21 4.54
C THR A 141 17.69 -6.70 4.52
N SER A 142 16.87 -5.92 3.82
CA SER A 142 17.04 -4.46 3.79
C SER A 142 16.53 -3.80 5.08
N ILE A 143 17.34 -2.89 5.61
CA ILE A 143 16.95 -1.90 6.63
C ILE A 143 16.61 -0.62 5.90
N HIS A 144 15.41 -0.10 6.11
CA HIS A 144 14.98 1.17 5.56
C HIS A 144 15.00 2.25 6.62
N VAL A 145 15.62 3.38 6.29
CA VAL A 145 15.74 4.53 7.18
C VAL A 145 15.32 5.77 6.40
N SER A 146 14.43 6.58 6.95
CA SER A 146 14.14 7.92 6.46
C SER A 146 14.39 8.90 7.59
N TRP A 147 15.39 9.76 7.42
CA TRP A 147 15.53 10.98 8.20
C TRP A 147 14.38 11.92 7.84
N VAL A 148 13.59 12.27 8.85
CA VAL A 148 12.35 13.01 8.65
C VAL A 148 12.53 14.49 8.94
N THR A 149 11.88 15.34 8.15
CA THR A 149 11.95 16.78 8.32
C THR A 149 10.97 17.25 9.39
N GLU A 150 11.18 18.44 9.93
CA GLU A 150 10.23 19.03 10.89
C GLU A 150 8.83 19.24 10.27
N SER A 151 8.77 19.40 8.93
CA SER A 151 7.54 19.54 8.17
C SER A 151 6.89 18.22 7.76
N ASP A 152 7.35 17.07 8.29
CA ASP A 152 6.73 15.77 8.03
C ASP A 152 5.26 15.78 8.46
N LYS A 153 4.36 15.46 7.52
CA LYS A 153 2.91 15.40 7.68
C LYS A 153 2.35 13.99 7.50
N VAL A 154 3.20 12.97 7.41
CA VAL A 154 2.74 11.58 7.35
C VAL A 154 1.96 11.25 8.62
N THR A 155 0.75 10.73 8.44
CA THR A 155 -0.08 10.21 9.54
C THR A 155 0.11 8.71 9.68
N SER A 156 -0.14 8.16 10.87
CA SER A 156 -0.02 6.72 11.14
C SER A 156 -1.39 6.05 11.13
N ILE A 157 -1.46 4.80 10.65
CA ILE A 157 -2.71 4.00 10.69
C ILE A 157 -3.25 3.88 12.12
N ASN A 158 -2.37 3.80 13.11
CA ASN A 158 -2.75 3.72 14.53
C ASN A 158 -3.52 4.96 15.00
N ASP A 159 -3.36 6.11 14.33
CA ASP A 159 -4.06 7.35 14.69
C ASP A 159 -5.56 7.29 14.38
N ILE A 160 -5.96 6.48 13.39
CA ILE A 160 -7.35 6.38 12.93
C ILE A 160 -7.99 5.01 13.15
N MET A 161 -7.20 3.96 13.41
CA MET A 161 -7.66 2.58 13.53
C MET A 161 -7.51 2.06 14.97
N PRO A 162 -8.46 2.34 15.88
CA PRO A 162 -8.40 1.86 17.25
C PRO A 162 -8.76 0.35 17.38
N PRO A 163 -8.22 -0.35 18.39
CA PRO A 163 -7.20 0.12 19.34
C PRO A 163 -5.78 0.15 18.76
N ARG A 164 -5.57 -0.47 17.59
CA ARG A 164 -4.32 -0.50 16.83
C ARG A 164 -4.58 -0.96 15.39
N ASP A 165 -3.58 -0.79 14.52
CA ASP A 165 -3.59 -1.32 13.15
C ASP A 165 -3.96 -2.82 13.15
N ARG A 166 -4.99 -3.14 12.35
CA ARG A 166 -5.55 -4.48 12.20
C ARG A 166 -4.72 -5.38 11.27
N GLY A 167 -3.60 -4.89 10.75
CA GLY A 167 -2.75 -5.61 9.81
C GLY A 167 -3.39 -5.73 8.42
N TRP A 168 -4.22 -4.76 8.03
CA TRP A 168 -4.92 -4.80 6.75
C TRP A 168 -3.98 -4.58 5.56
N ALA A 169 -4.33 -5.14 4.40
CA ALA A 169 -3.61 -4.86 3.16
C ALA A 169 -3.92 -3.43 2.71
N CYS A 170 -2.97 -2.80 2.01
CA CYS A 170 -3.04 -1.36 1.73
C CYS A 170 -4.33 -0.91 1.03
N GLY A 171 -4.88 -1.73 0.13
CA GLY A 171 -6.13 -1.40 -0.55
C GLY A 171 -7.34 -1.32 0.39
N ALA A 172 -7.45 -2.22 1.38
CA ALA A 172 -8.51 -2.13 2.39
C ALA A 172 -8.22 -1.03 3.41
N THR A 173 -6.94 -0.76 3.72
CA THR A 173 -6.53 0.37 4.56
C THR A 173 -6.90 1.71 3.93
N SER A 174 -6.71 1.90 2.62
CA SER A 174 -7.13 3.14 1.93
C SER A 174 -8.66 3.29 1.95
N GLY A 175 -9.41 2.19 1.82
CA GLY A 175 -10.86 2.16 2.02
C GLY A 175 -11.26 2.54 3.45
N TYR A 176 -10.56 2.04 4.47
CA TYR A 176 -10.79 2.43 5.86
C TYR A 176 -10.55 3.93 6.07
N ALA A 177 -9.44 4.46 5.55
CA ALA A 177 -9.14 5.88 5.61
C ALA A 177 -10.21 6.74 4.92
N ALA A 178 -10.66 6.33 3.73
CA ALA A 178 -11.76 6.98 3.01
C ALA A 178 -13.04 7.03 3.86
N VAL A 179 -13.44 5.91 4.47
CA VAL A 179 -14.62 5.86 5.35
C VAL A 179 -14.44 6.77 6.57
N HIS A 180 -13.28 6.72 7.22
CA HIS A 180 -13.00 7.49 8.43
C HIS A 180 -13.05 9.00 8.19
N TYR A 181 -12.32 9.48 7.17
CA TYR A 181 -12.19 10.91 6.90
C TYR A 181 -13.41 11.48 6.16
N GLU A 182 -13.94 10.75 5.18
CA GLU A 182 -14.95 11.30 4.28
C GLU A 182 -16.37 10.94 4.68
N LYS A 183 -16.62 9.83 5.38
CA LYS A 183 -17.98 9.35 5.69
C LYS A 183 -18.89 9.36 4.44
N PRO A 184 -18.48 8.70 3.33
CA PRO A 184 -19.17 8.81 2.05
C PRO A 184 -20.53 8.11 2.07
N ASP A 185 -21.41 8.52 1.15
CA ASP A 185 -22.63 7.78 0.83
C ASP A 185 -22.32 6.59 -0.09
N GLU A 186 -21.39 6.79 -1.04
CA GLU A 186 -20.95 5.77 -2.01
C GLU A 186 -19.41 5.63 -2.02
N LEU A 187 -18.92 4.39 -1.94
CA LEU A 187 -17.50 4.07 -2.06
C LEU A 187 -17.27 3.12 -3.24
N PHE A 188 -16.56 3.61 -4.25
CA PHE A 188 -16.19 2.85 -5.43
C PHE A 188 -14.84 2.18 -5.24
N MET A 189 -14.75 0.89 -5.53
CA MET A 189 -13.52 0.09 -5.51
C MET A 189 -13.12 -0.20 -6.96
N ILE A 190 -12.10 0.50 -7.45
CA ILE A 190 -11.60 0.40 -8.84
C ILE A 190 -10.20 -0.21 -8.80
N GLY A 191 -9.91 -1.24 -9.60
CA GLY A 191 -8.61 -1.92 -9.58
C GLY A 191 -8.35 -2.72 -8.29
N HIS A 192 -9.37 -3.00 -7.49
CA HIS A 192 -9.31 -3.93 -6.36
C HIS A 192 -9.60 -5.35 -6.85
N ASP A 193 -8.66 -5.87 -7.64
CA ASP A 193 -8.75 -7.22 -8.22
C ASP A 193 -8.48 -8.27 -7.15
N LEU A 194 -9.39 -9.23 -7.03
CA LEU A 194 -9.33 -10.31 -6.04
C LEU A 194 -9.04 -11.67 -6.69
N GLU A 195 -8.69 -11.65 -7.97
CA GLU A 195 -8.38 -12.81 -8.79
C GLU A 195 -7.42 -12.38 -9.92
N SER A 196 -7.00 -13.33 -10.76
CA SER A 196 -6.21 -13.14 -11.96
C SER A 196 -6.82 -13.89 -13.14
N LEU A 197 -6.75 -13.33 -14.34
CA LEU A 197 -7.29 -13.94 -15.56
C LEU A 197 -6.42 -15.11 -16.07
N ASP A 198 -5.12 -15.10 -15.78
CA ASP A 198 -4.14 -16.07 -16.28
C ASP A 198 -3.46 -16.86 -15.14
N GLY A 199 -3.91 -16.67 -13.90
CA GLY A 199 -3.33 -17.30 -12.71
C GLY A 199 -1.98 -16.71 -12.26
N LYS A 200 -1.47 -15.68 -12.94
CA LYS A 200 -0.23 -14.98 -12.60
C LYS A 200 -0.49 -13.74 -11.77
N LEU A 201 0.59 -13.09 -11.33
CA LEU A 201 0.55 -11.85 -10.58
C LEU A 201 -0.21 -10.76 -11.36
N ASN A 202 -1.37 -10.39 -10.82
CA ASN A 202 -2.20 -9.31 -11.31
C ASN A 202 -1.89 -8.03 -10.54
N ASN A 203 -0.99 -7.21 -11.07
CA ASN A 203 -0.63 -5.92 -10.50
C ASN A 203 -0.03 -4.97 -11.55
N MET A 204 -0.48 -3.72 -11.58
CA MET A 204 0.02 -2.65 -12.47
C MET A 204 1.52 -2.40 -12.33
N TYR A 205 2.09 -2.67 -11.15
CA TYR A 205 3.49 -2.38 -10.82
C TYR A 205 4.37 -3.64 -10.76
N LYS A 206 3.91 -4.80 -11.23
CA LYS A 206 4.77 -5.99 -11.36
C LYS A 206 6.03 -5.67 -12.19
N ASP A 207 7.11 -6.39 -11.90
CA ASP A 207 8.45 -6.16 -12.48
C ASP A 207 9.12 -4.82 -12.11
N THR A 208 8.55 -4.06 -11.16
CA THR A 208 9.17 -2.83 -10.62
C THR A 208 9.67 -3.01 -9.19
N LYS A 209 10.43 -2.03 -8.68
CA LYS A 209 10.98 -2.03 -7.31
C LYS A 209 9.89 -2.31 -6.27
N TYR A 210 10.16 -3.25 -5.37
CA TYR A 210 9.27 -3.76 -4.30
C TYR A 210 8.04 -4.55 -4.75
N TYR A 211 7.90 -4.85 -6.03
CA TYR A 211 6.82 -5.69 -6.55
C TYR A 211 7.35 -7.02 -7.09
N GLY A 212 6.47 -8.02 -7.11
CA GLY A 212 6.79 -9.34 -7.65
C GLY A 212 6.97 -9.32 -9.17
N LEU A 213 7.56 -10.40 -9.69
CA LEU A 213 7.72 -10.62 -11.12
C LEU A 213 6.38 -10.97 -11.79
N SER A 214 6.17 -10.57 -13.03
CA SER A 214 4.97 -10.90 -13.81
C SER A 214 4.73 -12.40 -13.99
N GLN A 215 5.79 -13.21 -13.93
CA GLN A 215 5.68 -14.67 -14.02
C GLN A 215 5.34 -15.35 -12.69
N ALA A 216 5.34 -14.62 -11.58
CA ALA A 216 4.96 -15.18 -10.29
C ALA A 216 3.48 -15.58 -10.28
N SER A 217 3.14 -16.58 -9.48
CA SER A 217 1.74 -16.97 -9.26
C SER A 217 0.94 -15.83 -8.64
N LYS A 218 -0.38 -15.83 -8.88
CA LYS A 218 -1.30 -14.89 -8.23
C LYS A 218 -1.15 -14.91 -6.71
N THR A 219 -1.31 -13.75 -6.08
CA THR A 219 -1.38 -13.65 -4.63
C THR A 219 -2.74 -14.14 -4.12
N PRO A 220 -2.81 -14.99 -3.10
CA PRO A 220 -4.08 -15.41 -2.51
C PRO A 220 -4.88 -14.23 -1.96
N SER A 221 -6.12 -14.07 -2.40
CA SER A 221 -6.98 -12.91 -2.08
C SER A 221 -7.82 -13.06 -0.81
N VAL A 222 -7.73 -14.20 -0.11
CA VAL A 222 -8.55 -14.54 1.07
C VAL A 222 -8.52 -13.42 2.14
N ASN A 223 -7.34 -12.86 2.40
CA ASN A 223 -7.20 -11.76 3.37
C ASN A 223 -7.89 -10.47 2.87
N TRP A 224 -7.74 -10.13 1.59
CA TRP A 224 -8.35 -8.94 1.00
C TRP A 224 -9.87 -9.03 1.02
N ILE A 225 -10.43 -10.19 0.68
CA ILE A 225 -11.86 -10.50 0.76
C ILE A 225 -12.37 -10.28 2.20
N ARG A 226 -11.68 -10.84 3.19
CA ARG A 226 -12.08 -10.70 4.61
C ARG A 226 -12.04 -9.25 5.09
N GLN A 227 -11.01 -8.49 4.70
CA GLN A 227 -10.82 -7.10 5.15
C GLN A 227 -11.90 -6.17 4.58
N TRP A 228 -12.16 -6.23 3.28
CA TRP A 228 -13.27 -5.48 2.67
C TRP A 228 -14.62 -5.90 3.24
N ARG A 229 -14.86 -7.21 3.42
CA ARG A 229 -16.07 -7.72 4.08
C ARG A 229 -16.28 -7.10 5.46
N GLN A 230 -15.22 -7.03 6.26
CA GLN A 230 -15.26 -6.43 7.58
C GLN A 230 -15.58 -4.93 7.49
N LEU A 231 -14.92 -4.17 6.60
CA LEU A 231 -15.20 -2.75 6.41
C LEU A 231 -16.67 -2.50 6.01
N MET A 232 -17.20 -3.30 5.08
CA MET A 232 -18.61 -3.21 4.65
C MET A 232 -19.58 -3.52 5.78
N THR A 233 -19.29 -4.55 6.56
CA THR A 233 -20.12 -4.96 7.72
C THR A 233 -20.15 -3.87 8.79
N GLU A 234 -19.02 -3.22 9.06
CA GLU A 234 -18.91 -2.13 10.03
C GLU A 234 -19.59 -0.83 9.55
N ASN A 235 -19.89 -0.70 8.25
CA ASN A 235 -20.43 0.51 7.63
C ASN A 235 -21.67 0.23 6.77
N PRO A 236 -22.77 -0.28 7.36
CA PRO A 236 -23.95 -0.75 6.61
C PRO A 236 -24.71 0.37 5.87
N LYS A 237 -24.46 1.65 6.21
CA LYS A 237 -25.10 2.81 5.58
C LYS A 237 -24.42 3.27 4.28
N ILE A 238 -23.19 2.84 4.03
CA ILE A 238 -22.44 3.22 2.83
C ILE A 238 -22.79 2.23 1.71
N GLN A 239 -23.06 2.69 0.50
CA GLN A 239 -23.14 1.79 -0.65
C GLN A 239 -21.72 1.54 -1.17
N PHE A 240 -21.24 0.30 -1.08
CA PHE A 240 -19.99 -0.10 -1.73
C PHE A 240 -20.29 -0.50 -3.17
N ILE A 241 -19.39 -0.14 -4.09
CA ILE A 241 -19.50 -0.46 -5.52
C ILE A 241 -18.16 -1.02 -5.99
N LYS A 242 -18.10 -2.30 -6.35
CA LYS A 242 -16.94 -2.90 -7.01
C LYS A 242 -17.04 -2.68 -8.51
N VAL A 243 -16.00 -2.07 -9.10
CA VAL A 243 -15.97 -1.77 -10.54
C VAL A 243 -14.97 -2.69 -11.23
N ASN A 244 -15.45 -3.49 -12.19
CA ASN A 244 -14.61 -4.40 -12.99
C ASN A 244 -15.06 -4.44 -14.45
N PRO A 245 -14.14 -4.71 -15.41
CA PRO A 245 -14.43 -4.63 -16.85
C PRO A 245 -15.66 -5.39 -17.34
N GLN A 246 -15.99 -6.55 -16.74
CA GLN A 246 -17.07 -7.41 -17.19
C GLN A 246 -18.11 -7.69 -16.09
N ALA A 247 -18.21 -6.84 -15.07
CA ALA A 247 -19.08 -7.06 -13.90
C ALA A 247 -20.55 -7.25 -14.27
N ASP A 248 -21.08 -6.45 -15.19
CA ASP A 248 -22.49 -6.54 -15.62
C ASP A 248 -22.79 -7.86 -16.34
N SER A 249 -21.77 -8.50 -16.92
CA SER A 249 -21.90 -9.77 -17.65
C SER A 249 -21.44 -11.00 -16.85
N CYS A 250 -20.66 -10.81 -15.77
CA CYS A 250 -20.06 -11.86 -14.95
C CYS A 250 -19.25 -12.91 -15.74
N LYS A 251 -18.65 -12.52 -16.87
CA LYS A 251 -18.03 -13.45 -17.84
C LYS A 251 -16.58 -13.82 -17.53
N ASP A 252 -15.93 -13.14 -16.59
CA ASP A 252 -14.55 -13.42 -16.22
C ASP A 252 -14.36 -13.56 -14.70
N ALA A 253 -13.28 -14.24 -14.32
CA ALA A 253 -12.99 -14.55 -12.92
C ALA A 253 -12.75 -13.31 -12.04
N LEU A 254 -12.45 -12.14 -12.62
CA LEU A 254 -12.28 -10.87 -11.88
C LEU A 254 -13.63 -10.23 -11.53
N SER A 255 -14.63 -10.48 -12.36
CA SER A 255 -15.91 -9.78 -12.42
C SER A 255 -17.06 -10.55 -11.78
N VAL A 256 -16.81 -11.78 -11.31
CA VAL A 256 -17.80 -12.58 -10.58
C VAL A 256 -18.03 -12.01 -9.18
N PRO A 257 -19.28 -11.93 -8.70
CA PRO A 257 -19.59 -11.56 -7.33
C PRO A 257 -18.87 -12.45 -6.30
N ILE A 258 -18.37 -11.81 -5.25
CA ILE A 258 -17.65 -12.51 -4.18
C ILE A 258 -18.67 -13.11 -3.22
N LYS A 259 -18.70 -14.43 -3.13
CA LYS A 259 -19.65 -15.20 -2.30
C LYS A 259 -19.62 -14.77 -0.83
N GLU A 260 -18.45 -14.47 -0.28
CA GLU A 260 -18.29 -14.04 1.11
C GLU A 260 -18.92 -12.65 1.39
N TRP A 261 -19.24 -11.90 0.34
CA TRP A 261 -19.89 -10.60 0.41
C TRP A 261 -21.39 -10.68 0.10
N ASP A 262 -21.93 -11.89 -0.09
CA ASP A 262 -23.37 -12.09 -0.27
C ASP A 262 -24.15 -11.44 0.87
N LYS A 263 -25.23 -10.73 0.51
CA LYS A 263 -26.12 -9.98 1.42
C LYS A 263 -25.51 -8.73 2.06
N LEU A 264 -24.27 -8.37 1.72
CA LEU A 264 -23.71 -7.06 2.10
C LEU A 264 -24.16 -5.97 1.13
N ASN A 265 -23.95 -4.73 1.55
CA ASN A 265 -24.22 -3.49 0.81
C ASN A 265 -23.20 -3.22 -0.31
N VAL A 266 -22.99 -4.21 -1.19
CA VAL A 266 -22.08 -4.12 -2.33
C VAL A 266 -22.81 -4.32 -3.66
N LYS A 267 -22.55 -3.44 -4.62
CA LYS A 267 -22.95 -3.58 -6.03
C LYS A 267 -21.72 -3.87 -6.88
N TYR A 268 -21.94 -4.54 -8.00
CA TYR A 268 -20.92 -4.82 -9.00
C TYR A 268 -21.36 -4.13 -10.28
N ILE A 269 -20.50 -3.29 -10.84
CA ILE A 269 -20.78 -2.57 -12.09
C ILE A 269 -19.57 -2.59 -13.01
N ASP A 270 -19.80 -2.49 -14.31
CA ASP A 270 -18.72 -2.27 -15.26
C ASP A 270 -18.37 -0.79 -15.46
N TYR A 271 -17.30 -0.52 -16.23
CA TYR A 271 -16.88 0.85 -16.52
C TYR A 271 -17.88 1.61 -17.40
N THR A 272 -18.66 0.93 -18.23
CA THR A 272 -19.72 1.55 -19.04
C THR A 272 -20.84 2.08 -18.14
N THR A 273 -21.23 1.28 -17.14
CA THR A 273 -22.22 1.65 -16.14
C THR A 273 -21.67 2.75 -15.22
N LEU A 274 -20.39 2.70 -14.84
CA LEU A 274 -19.73 3.79 -14.11
C LEU A 274 -19.78 5.10 -14.89
N ASP A 275 -19.39 5.10 -16.17
CA ASP A 275 -19.40 6.31 -17.00
C ASP A 275 -20.81 6.90 -17.10
N LYS A 276 -21.84 6.07 -17.29
CA LYS A 276 -23.25 6.52 -17.27
C LYS A 276 -23.67 7.11 -15.92
N MET A 277 -23.25 6.50 -14.80
CA MET A 277 -23.57 6.99 -13.45
C MET A 277 -22.93 8.35 -13.16
N LEU A 278 -21.79 8.64 -13.77
CA LEU A 278 -21.04 9.88 -13.58
C LEU A 278 -21.35 10.94 -14.65
N GLY A 279 -21.95 10.56 -15.77
CA GLY A 279 -22.22 11.45 -16.90
C GLY A 279 -20.96 11.77 -17.72
N LEU A 280 -20.09 10.77 -17.88
CA LEU A 280 -18.79 10.83 -18.58
C LEU A 280 -18.86 10.49 -20.07
#